data_AF-A0A6J2TDS4-F1
#
_entry.id   AF-A0A6J2TDS4-F1
#
_cell.length_a   1.000
_cell.length_b   1.000
_cell.length_c   1.000
_cell.angle_alpha   90.00
_cell.angle_beta   90.00
_cell.angle_gamma   90.00
#
_symmetry.space_group_name_H-M   'P 1'
#
loop_
_entity.id
_entity.type
_entity.pdbx_description
1 polymer ?
#
loop_
_entity_poly.entity_id
_entity_poly.type
_entity_poly.pdbx_seq_one_letter_code
_entity_poly.pdbx_strand_id
1 'polypeptide(L)'
;MSRKSKDRRRSTLENENSKADTENDSGKRNGSITKRDTHLKDADEEVSTEKPRKSTDRKRSTHEYENSKSAQTERSIDIIIFGATGALGSYTVLHATSVLQGFKWGIAGRSKRNLEAVLRNVRALTDQNCDDIPIIIADANDKEALFKMAQGCQLIINCCGPYEEHAPAVIEACIAAATHYIDASIEPCFLKQVRAQFHTDAESEKIYVITSCGFFSFVVDVGINFIERHFIGRVHTVEAYSQYCHLDSRRFVPLVNCATWNTIIATMANARELISDCNKYTAPTACVLSAITTNVRSVPKLCYRSPIGQSDVVTGVAIPQPLIDAQAVKASQDFISHNEDKPPIQFRNYITFPFV
;
A
#
# COMPACT_ATOMS: atom_id res chain seq x y z
N MET A 1 -49.89 -21.22 39.73
CA MET A 1 -50.13 -22.54 40.36
C MET A 1 -49.59 -23.60 39.40
N SER A 2 -48.31 -24.00 39.49
CA SER A 2 -47.74 -25.10 40.31
C SER A 2 -48.04 -26.53 39.80
N ARG A 3 -46.93 -27.19 39.36
CA ARG A 3 -46.62 -28.65 39.30
C ARG A 3 -47.26 -29.48 38.16
N LYS A 4 -46.62 -30.47 37.53
CA LYS A 4 -45.32 -31.18 37.71
C LYS A 4 -45.05 -32.08 36.46
N SER A 5 -43.80 -32.14 36.00
CA SER A 5 -42.89 -33.33 35.95
C SER A 5 -42.90 -34.25 34.72
N LYS A 6 -41.70 -34.37 34.10
CA LYS A 6 -41.00 -35.59 33.60
C LYS A 6 -39.68 -35.07 32.98
N ASP A 7 -38.52 -35.12 33.66
CA ASP A 7 -37.56 -36.25 33.75
C ASP A 7 -37.20 -36.80 32.35
N ARG A 8 -35.96 -36.98 31.87
CA ARG A 8 -34.68 -37.28 32.55
C ARG A 8 -33.57 -37.36 31.48
N ARG A 9 -32.30 -37.30 31.94
CA ARG A 9 -31.03 -37.81 31.35
C ARG A 9 -30.07 -36.79 30.71
N ARG A 10 -29.13 -36.39 31.57
CA ARG A 10 -27.81 -35.81 31.32
C ARG A 10 -26.83 -36.98 31.15
N SER A 11 -26.05 -37.01 30.07
CA SER A 11 -24.99 -38.00 29.83
C SER A 11 -23.61 -37.36 29.97
N THR A 12 -22.80 -37.98 30.81
CA THR A 12 -21.36 -37.83 31.07
C THR A 12 -20.53 -38.58 30.03
N LEU A 13 -19.55 -37.92 29.42
CA LEU A 13 -18.33 -38.41 28.74
C LEU A 13 -17.42 -37.16 28.63
N GLU A 14 -16.12 -37.08 28.89
CA GLU A 14 -15.03 -38.02 29.16
C GLU A 14 -13.91 -37.23 29.86
N ASN A 15 -13.15 -37.93 30.69
CA ASN A 15 -11.95 -37.48 31.38
C ASN A 15 -10.77 -38.30 30.80
N GLU A 16 -9.53 -37.83 31.05
CA GLU A 16 -8.23 -38.51 30.84
C GLU A 16 -7.42 -38.12 29.58
N ASN A 17 -6.52 -37.15 29.74
CA ASN A 17 -5.07 -37.43 29.71
C ASN A 17 -4.25 -36.18 30.10
N SER A 18 -3.63 -36.21 31.28
CA SER A 18 -2.59 -35.27 31.70
C SER A 18 -1.59 -35.97 32.61
N LYS A 19 -0.35 -36.10 32.15
CA LYS A 19 0.94 -36.45 32.82
C LYS A 19 1.91 -36.80 31.68
N ALA A 20 3.18 -36.45 31.63
CA ALA A 20 4.16 -35.71 32.43
C ALA A 20 5.22 -35.21 31.39
N ASP A 21 6.15 -34.29 31.65
CA ASP A 21 7.36 -34.51 32.45
C ASP A 21 8.08 -33.17 32.72
N THR A 22 8.56 -33.07 33.95
CA THR A 22 9.53 -32.09 34.45
C THR A 22 10.88 -32.78 34.56
N GLU A 23 11.95 -32.20 34.03
CA GLU A 23 13.31 -32.44 34.53
C GLU A 23 14.13 -31.13 34.53
N ASN A 24 14.66 -30.83 35.72
CA ASN A 24 15.67 -29.82 35.99
C ASN A 24 17.03 -30.33 35.50
N ASP A 25 17.86 -29.45 34.94
CA ASP A 25 19.30 -29.52 35.24
C ASP A 25 19.92 -28.13 35.35
N SER A 26 20.73 -28.00 36.39
CA SER A 26 21.39 -26.82 36.89
C SER A 26 22.87 -26.86 36.52
N GLY A 27 23.35 -25.86 35.77
CA GLY A 27 24.76 -25.75 35.41
C GLY A 27 25.26 -24.31 35.47
N LYS A 28 25.73 -23.88 36.65
CA LYS A 28 26.55 -22.67 36.84
C LYS A 28 27.80 -22.73 35.96
N ARG A 29 28.20 -21.61 35.34
CA ARG A 29 29.61 -21.24 35.17
C ARG A 29 29.79 -19.72 35.01
N ASN A 30 30.66 -19.19 35.87
CA ASN A 30 31.12 -17.80 35.97
C ASN A 30 32.21 -17.48 34.94
N GLY A 31 32.39 -16.18 34.68
CA GLY A 31 33.65 -15.55 34.25
C GLY A 31 33.84 -15.49 32.74
N SER A 32 34.40 -14.45 32.13
CA SER A 32 34.98 -13.21 32.64
C SER A 32 35.26 -12.32 31.43
N ILE A 33 34.94 -11.04 31.57
CA ILE A 33 35.36 -9.97 30.66
C ILE A 33 36.89 -9.97 30.59
N THR A 34 37.46 -10.08 29.40
CA THR A 34 38.84 -9.65 29.14
C THR A 34 38.91 -8.88 27.83
N LYS A 35 39.39 -7.64 27.97
CA LYS A 35 39.90 -6.78 26.91
C LYS A 35 40.96 -7.55 26.11
N ARG A 36 41.00 -7.35 24.80
CA ARG A 36 42.23 -7.56 24.04
C ARG A 36 42.55 -6.38 23.16
N ASP A 37 43.82 -6.07 23.25
CA ASP A 37 44.50 -4.89 22.79
C ASP A 37 44.63 -4.83 21.27
N THR A 38 44.71 -3.58 20.84
CA THR A 38 45.26 -3.09 19.59
C THR A 38 46.58 -3.74 19.23
N HIS A 39 46.71 -4.25 18.01
CA HIS A 39 47.98 -4.31 17.29
C HIS A 39 47.76 -3.97 15.82
N LEU A 40 48.27 -2.79 15.44
CA LEU A 40 48.57 -2.41 14.07
C LEU A 40 49.64 -3.36 13.52
N LYS A 41 49.44 -3.84 12.30
CA LYS A 41 50.52 -4.14 11.36
C LYS A 41 50.09 -3.68 9.99
N ASP A 42 50.84 -2.72 9.48
CA ASP A 42 50.85 -2.26 8.10
C ASP A 42 51.24 -3.41 7.18
N ALA A 43 50.52 -3.54 6.07
CA ALA A 43 50.98 -4.24 4.88
C ALA A 43 50.44 -3.47 3.67
N ASP A 44 51.37 -2.79 3.01
CA ASP A 44 51.20 -2.15 1.71
C ASP A 44 50.84 -3.20 0.66
N GLU A 45 49.73 -3.00 -0.05
CA GLU A 45 49.52 -3.61 -1.37
C GLU A 45 48.80 -2.61 -2.29
N GLU A 46 49.39 -2.44 -3.47
CA GLU A 46 49.13 -1.40 -4.45
C GLU A 46 47.68 -1.38 -4.96
N VAL A 47 47.03 -0.23 -4.85
CA VAL A 47 45.74 0.05 -5.47
C VAL A 47 45.94 0.28 -6.97
N SER A 48 45.65 -0.75 -7.78
CA SER A 48 45.43 -0.58 -9.21
C SER A 48 44.07 0.11 -9.45
N THR A 49 44.10 1.19 -10.23
CA THR A 49 42.93 2.04 -10.52
C THR A 49 42.15 1.48 -11.71
N GLU A 50 41.21 0.57 -11.47
CA GLU A 50 40.20 0.21 -12.48
C GLU A 50 39.04 1.21 -12.51
N LYS A 51 38.84 1.83 -13.68
CA LYS A 51 37.72 2.74 -13.97
C LYS A 51 36.38 1.99 -13.93
N PRO A 52 35.26 2.62 -13.52
CA PRO A 52 33.96 1.96 -13.46
C PRO A 52 33.51 1.51 -14.86
N ARG A 53 33.21 0.22 -15.02
CA ARG A 53 32.57 -0.33 -16.22
C ARG A 53 31.19 0.31 -16.37
N LYS A 54 31.01 1.08 -17.45
CA LYS A 54 29.71 1.62 -17.87
C LYS A 54 28.73 0.45 -18.05
N SER A 55 27.57 0.55 -17.39
CA SER A 55 26.45 -0.39 -17.49
C SER A 55 25.94 -0.48 -18.93
N THR A 56 26.35 -1.51 -19.67
CA THR A 56 25.91 -1.78 -21.05
C THR A 56 24.56 -2.50 -21.12
N ASP A 57 24.08 -3.09 -20.02
CA ASP A 57 22.81 -3.85 -20.01
C ASP A 57 21.55 -2.97 -20.06
N ARG A 58 21.60 -1.75 -19.49
CA ARG A 58 20.45 -0.83 -19.50
C ARG A 58 20.10 -0.30 -20.89
N LYS A 59 21.06 -0.32 -21.83
CA LYS A 59 20.85 0.09 -23.23
C LYS A 59 20.31 -1.03 -24.12
N ARG A 60 20.49 -2.28 -23.71
CA ARG A 60 20.08 -3.45 -24.50
C ARG A 60 18.58 -3.73 -24.33
N SER A 61 18.05 -3.54 -23.12
CA SER A 61 16.60 -3.63 -22.89
C SER A 61 15.84 -2.48 -23.57
N THR A 62 16.36 -1.24 -23.54
CA THR A 62 15.69 -0.10 -24.17
C THR A 62 15.54 -0.26 -25.69
N HIS A 63 16.51 -0.88 -26.37
CA HIS A 63 16.43 -1.08 -27.82
C HIS A 63 15.42 -2.16 -28.26
N GLU A 64 15.18 -3.21 -27.46
CA GLU A 64 14.11 -4.16 -27.74
C GLU A 64 12.71 -3.54 -27.53
N TYR A 65 12.57 -2.63 -26.56
CA TYR A 65 11.33 -1.89 -26.34
C TYR A 65 11.10 -0.78 -27.38
N GLU A 66 12.13 -0.03 -27.76
CA GLU A 66 12.04 1.06 -28.76
C GLU A 66 11.57 0.55 -30.14
N ASN A 67 11.99 -0.65 -30.54
CA ASN A 67 11.59 -1.22 -31.83
C ASN A 67 10.13 -1.71 -31.87
N SER A 68 9.44 -1.77 -30.72
CA SER A 68 8.03 -2.13 -30.61
C SER A 68 7.08 -0.93 -30.46
N LYS A 69 7.60 0.29 -30.31
CA LYS A 69 6.81 1.54 -30.15
C LYS A 69 6.07 2.00 -31.42
N SER A 70 6.35 1.42 -32.59
CA SER A 70 5.85 1.91 -33.89
C SER A 70 4.57 1.24 -34.39
N ALA A 71 4.07 0.20 -33.71
CA ALA A 71 2.75 -0.36 -34.00
C ALA A 71 1.77 0.14 -32.95
N GLN A 72 0.87 1.04 -33.37
CA GLN A 72 -0.32 1.40 -32.60
C GLN A 72 -1.20 0.15 -32.51
N THR A 73 -0.87 -0.70 -31.55
CA THR A 73 -1.60 -1.94 -31.25
C THR A 73 -3.00 -1.51 -30.80
N GLU A 74 -4.03 -2.07 -31.43
CA GLU A 74 -5.41 -1.82 -31.03
C GLU A 74 -5.58 -2.24 -29.57
N ARG A 75 -5.68 -1.26 -28.66
CA ARG A 75 -6.03 -1.51 -27.27
C ARG A 75 -7.45 -2.05 -27.25
N SER A 76 -7.56 -3.35 -27.02
CA SER A 76 -8.83 -4.06 -27.12
C SER A 76 -9.63 -4.02 -25.83
N ILE A 77 -9.05 -3.58 -24.71
CA ILE A 77 -9.66 -3.52 -23.37
C ILE A 77 -9.44 -2.11 -22.80
N ASP A 78 -10.45 -1.53 -22.17
CA ASP A 78 -10.30 -0.24 -21.50
C ASP A 78 -9.56 -0.43 -20.16
N ILE A 79 -10.01 -1.39 -19.35
CA ILE A 79 -9.57 -1.56 -17.95
C ILE A 79 -9.23 -3.01 -17.64
N ILE A 80 -8.08 -3.27 -17.03
CA ILE A 80 -7.72 -4.59 -16.49
C ILE A 80 -7.54 -4.52 -14.98
N ILE A 81 -8.22 -5.41 -14.25
CA ILE A 81 -8.01 -5.59 -12.80
C ILE A 81 -6.97 -6.69 -12.59
N PHE A 82 -5.75 -6.32 -12.23
CA PHE A 82 -4.65 -7.25 -11.97
C PHE A 82 -4.60 -7.67 -10.50
N GLY A 83 -4.36 -8.97 -10.23
CA GLY A 83 -4.47 -9.52 -8.87
C GLY A 83 -5.92 -9.83 -8.47
N ALA A 84 -6.78 -10.11 -9.44
CA ALA A 84 -8.23 -10.30 -9.26
C ALA A 84 -8.63 -11.45 -8.30
N THR A 85 -7.73 -12.40 -8.04
CA THR A 85 -7.98 -13.51 -7.11
C THR A 85 -7.65 -13.17 -5.65
N GLY A 86 -7.03 -12.01 -5.40
CA GLY A 86 -6.69 -11.57 -4.05
C GLY A 86 -7.90 -11.07 -3.26
N ALA A 87 -7.70 -10.80 -1.97
CA ALA A 87 -8.75 -10.25 -1.11
C ALA A 87 -9.32 -8.94 -1.69
N LEU A 88 -8.45 -7.94 -1.92
CA LEU A 88 -8.87 -6.69 -2.56
C LEU A 88 -9.40 -6.93 -3.98
N GLY A 89 -8.66 -7.68 -4.80
CA GLY A 89 -9.02 -7.91 -6.20
C GLY A 89 -10.42 -8.52 -6.38
N SER A 90 -10.79 -9.51 -5.58
CA SER A 90 -12.11 -10.14 -5.67
C SER A 90 -13.25 -9.18 -5.32
N TYR A 91 -13.06 -8.30 -4.32
CA TYR A 91 -14.00 -7.22 -4.02
C TYR A 91 -14.04 -6.16 -5.14
N THR A 92 -12.89 -5.80 -5.71
CA THR A 92 -12.82 -4.89 -6.85
C THR A 92 -13.59 -5.43 -8.04
N VAL A 93 -13.43 -6.72 -8.38
CA VAL A 93 -14.17 -7.37 -9.47
C VAL A 93 -15.68 -7.40 -9.19
N LEU A 94 -16.08 -7.70 -7.95
CA LEU A 94 -17.49 -7.69 -7.56
C LEU A 94 -18.13 -6.32 -7.85
N HIS A 95 -17.49 -5.22 -7.43
CA HIS A 95 -18.01 -3.87 -7.65
C HIS A 95 -17.83 -3.37 -9.09
N ALA A 96 -16.81 -3.84 -9.81
CA ALA A 96 -16.55 -3.48 -11.19
C ALA A 96 -17.72 -3.80 -12.13
N THR A 97 -18.47 -4.87 -11.86
CA THR A 97 -19.68 -5.23 -12.64
C THR A 97 -20.71 -4.09 -12.71
N SER A 98 -20.82 -3.28 -11.65
CA SER A 98 -21.70 -2.11 -11.60
C SER A 98 -20.98 -0.82 -12.02
N VAL A 99 -19.77 -0.59 -11.51
CA VAL A 99 -19.05 0.68 -11.70
C VAL A 99 -18.50 0.83 -13.12
N LEU A 100 -18.10 -0.27 -13.77
CA LEU A 100 -17.50 -0.27 -15.10
C LEU A 100 -18.52 -0.60 -16.20
N GLN A 101 -19.82 -0.38 -15.93
CA GLN A 101 -20.84 -0.50 -16.97
C GLN A 101 -20.56 0.49 -18.10
N GLY A 102 -20.55 -0.02 -19.33
CA GLY A 102 -20.20 0.76 -20.52
C GLY A 102 -18.72 0.75 -20.89
N PHE A 103 -17.84 0.17 -20.07
CA PHE A 103 -16.44 -0.08 -20.39
C PHE A 103 -16.22 -1.56 -20.75
N LYS A 104 -15.27 -1.81 -21.65
CA LYS A 104 -14.76 -3.16 -21.90
C LYS A 104 -13.63 -3.44 -20.91
N TRP A 105 -13.90 -4.26 -19.90
CA TRP A 105 -12.93 -4.54 -18.84
C TRP A 105 -12.66 -6.04 -18.67
N GLY A 106 -11.48 -6.38 -18.15
CA GLY A 106 -11.03 -7.76 -17.93
C GLY A 106 -10.37 -7.97 -16.57
N ILE A 107 -10.13 -9.24 -16.24
CA ILE A 107 -9.45 -9.64 -15.00
C ILE A 107 -8.13 -10.35 -15.31
N ALA A 108 -7.12 -10.11 -14.48
CA ALA A 108 -5.80 -10.67 -14.67
C ALA A 108 -5.22 -11.30 -13.40
N GLY A 109 -4.44 -12.36 -13.58
CA GLY A 109 -3.70 -13.03 -12.52
C GLY A 109 -3.04 -14.34 -12.98
N ARG A 110 -2.39 -15.03 -12.04
CA ARG A 110 -1.53 -16.19 -12.35
C ARG A 110 -2.26 -17.47 -12.71
N SER A 111 -3.50 -17.64 -12.25
CA SER A 111 -4.24 -18.90 -12.35
C SER A 111 -5.59 -18.70 -13.01
N LYS A 112 -5.72 -19.17 -14.27
CA LYS A 112 -6.98 -19.16 -15.02
C LYS A 112 -8.13 -19.74 -14.22
N ARG A 113 -7.91 -20.91 -13.61
CA ARG A 113 -8.91 -21.62 -12.80
C ARG A 113 -9.45 -20.76 -11.65
N ASN A 114 -8.57 -20.02 -10.97
CA ASN A 114 -8.97 -19.17 -9.85
C ASN A 114 -9.69 -17.90 -10.35
N LEU A 115 -9.27 -17.33 -11.49
CA LEU A 115 -9.96 -16.20 -12.12
C LEU A 115 -11.38 -16.57 -12.54
N GLU A 116 -11.57 -17.74 -13.17
CA GLU A 116 -12.89 -18.28 -13.49
C GLU A 116 -13.74 -18.50 -12.23
N ALA A 117 -13.12 -18.91 -11.11
CA ALA A 117 -13.83 -19.06 -9.85
C ALA A 117 -14.32 -17.72 -9.29
N VAL A 118 -13.54 -16.64 -9.42
CA VAL A 118 -13.96 -15.29 -9.04
C VAL A 118 -15.19 -14.87 -9.86
N LEU A 119 -15.16 -15.03 -11.18
CA LEU A 119 -16.30 -14.67 -12.04
C LEU A 119 -17.56 -15.48 -11.72
N ARG A 120 -17.42 -16.79 -11.45
CA ARG A 120 -18.55 -17.63 -11.00
C ARG A 120 -19.15 -17.13 -9.69
N ASN A 121 -18.30 -16.74 -8.72
CA ASN A 121 -18.78 -16.21 -7.44
C ASN A 121 -19.49 -14.87 -7.61
N VAL A 122 -18.94 -13.97 -8.43
CA VAL A 122 -19.54 -12.66 -8.72
C VAL A 122 -20.89 -12.81 -9.42
N ARG A 123 -20.99 -13.71 -10.41
CA ARG A 123 -22.27 -14.05 -11.06
C ARG A 123 -23.31 -14.54 -10.05
N ALA A 124 -22.92 -15.42 -9.13
CA ALA A 124 -23.82 -15.93 -8.08
C ALA A 124 -24.30 -14.84 -7.10
N LEU A 125 -23.51 -13.79 -6.89
CA LEU A 125 -23.84 -12.70 -5.95
C LEU A 125 -24.61 -11.54 -6.58
N THR A 126 -24.43 -11.29 -7.89
CA THR A 126 -24.91 -10.07 -8.55
C THR A 126 -25.96 -10.31 -9.63
N ASP A 127 -26.16 -11.57 -10.04
CA ASP A 127 -26.98 -11.96 -11.19
C ASP A 127 -26.57 -11.29 -12.53
N GLN A 128 -25.37 -10.71 -12.58
CA GLN A 128 -24.84 -10.10 -13.80
C GLN A 128 -24.13 -11.12 -14.69
N ASN A 129 -24.28 -10.96 -16.00
CA ASN A 129 -23.53 -11.77 -16.96
C ASN A 129 -22.05 -11.39 -16.91
N CYS A 130 -21.22 -12.38 -16.57
CA CYS A 130 -19.76 -12.24 -16.48
C CYS A 130 -19.03 -13.03 -17.57
N ASP A 131 -19.76 -13.70 -18.48
CA ASP A 131 -19.19 -14.69 -19.40
C ASP A 131 -18.32 -14.02 -20.49
N ASP A 132 -18.55 -12.73 -20.78
CA ASP A 132 -17.81 -11.95 -21.77
C ASP A 132 -16.57 -11.22 -21.18
N ILE A 133 -16.34 -11.33 -19.86
CA ILE A 133 -15.22 -10.66 -19.20
C ILE A 133 -13.91 -11.38 -19.59
N PRO A 134 -12.97 -10.71 -20.29
CA PRO A 134 -11.71 -11.34 -20.69
C PRO A 134 -10.88 -11.75 -19.47
N ILE A 135 -10.27 -12.93 -19.55
CA ILE A 135 -9.32 -13.45 -18.56
C ILE A 135 -7.91 -13.37 -19.15
N ILE A 136 -7.04 -12.64 -18.48
CA ILE A 136 -5.63 -12.46 -18.86
C ILE A 136 -4.75 -13.21 -17.85
N ILE A 137 -3.81 -14.01 -18.36
CA ILE A 137 -2.84 -14.70 -17.51
C ILE A 137 -1.56 -13.87 -17.45
N ALA A 138 -1.22 -13.42 -16.24
CA ALA A 138 -0.01 -12.65 -15.97
C ALA A 138 0.50 -12.96 -14.56
N ASP A 139 1.82 -13.12 -14.43
CA ASP A 139 2.54 -13.21 -13.17
C ASP A 139 3.31 -11.90 -12.95
N ALA A 140 3.32 -11.40 -11.70
CA ALA A 140 4.07 -10.19 -11.35
C ALA A 140 5.59 -10.35 -11.56
N ASN A 141 6.08 -11.59 -11.63
CA ASN A 141 7.49 -11.90 -11.89
C ASN A 141 7.80 -12.07 -13.39
N ASP A 142 6.80 -12.07 -14.27
CA ASP A 142 6.96 -12.24 -15.71
C ASP A 142 6.82 -10.89 -16.42
N LYS A 143 7.96 -10.26 -16.70
CA LYS A 143 8.00 -8.94 -17.35
C LYS A 143 7.34 -8.93 -18.73
N GLU A 144 7.46 -10.01 -19.50
CA GLU A 144 6.88 -10.07 -20.84
C GLU A 144 5.35 -10.18 -20.75
N ALA A 145 4.84 -10.99 -19.83
CA ALA A 145 3.41 -11.08 -19.57
C ALA A 145 2.83 -9.77 -19.05
N LEU A 146 3.53 -9.08 -18.15
CA LEU A 146 3.13 -7.75 -17.66
C LEU A 146 3.06 -6.71 -18.78
N PHE A 147 4.07 -6.68 -19.65
CA PHE A 147 4.09 -5.76 -20.79
C PHE A 147 2.94 -6.05 -21.77
N LYS A 148 2.70 -7.32 -22.13
CA LYS A 148 1.57 -7.70 -23.00
C LYS A 148 0.23 -7.33 -22.38
N MET A 149 0.06 -7.53 -21.07
CA MET A 149 -1.14 -7.13 -20.35
C MET A 149 -1.34 -5.60 -20.40
N ALA A 150 -0.29 -4.83 -20.13
CA ALA A 150 -0.33 -3.36 -20.18
C ALA A 150 -0.66 -2.88 -21.59
N GLN A 151 0.07 -3.36 -22.61
CA GLN A 151 -0.14 -3.01 -24.01
C GLN A 151 -1.58 -3.27 -24.50
N GLY A 152 -2.24 -4.29 -23.95
CA GLY A 152 -3.60 -4.65 -24.31
C GLY A 152 -4.69 -3.73 -23.74
N CYS A 153 -4.37 -2.79 -22.84
CA CYS A 153 -5.36 -1.95 -22.18
C CYS A 153 -5.01 -0.46 -22.04
N GLN A 154 -5.98 0.35 -21.58
CA GLN A 154 -5.76 1.76 -21.28
C GLN A 154 -5.42 2.01 -19.81
N LEU A 155 -5.95 1.19 -18.90
CA LEU A 155 -5.77 1.31 -17.47
C LEU A 155 -5.58 -0.06 -16.79
N ILE A 156 -4.55 -0.18 -15.95
CA ILE A 156 -4.39 -1.28 -15.00
C ILE A 156 -4.79 -0.82 -13.59
N ILE A 157 -5.74 -1.54 -12.99
CA ILE A 157 -6.05 -1.48 -11.56
C ILE A 157 -5.29 -2.59 -10.87
N ASN A 158 -4.16 -2.24 -10.26
CA ASN A 158 -3.31 -3.20 -9.56
C ASN A 158 -3.83 -3.47 -8.14
N CYS A 159 -4.31 -4.69 -7.92
CA CYS A 159 -4.68 -5.25 -6.61
C CYS A 159 -3.68 -6.32 -6.13
N CYS A 160 -2.53 -6.47 -6.79
CA CYS A 160 -1.51 -7.46 -6.47
C CYS A 160 -0.50 -6.90 -5.47
N GLY A 161 -0.75 -7.14 -4.18
CA GLY A 161 0.20 -6.86 -3.11
C GLY A 161 1.07 -8.09 -2.73
N PRO A 162 2.14 -7.91 -1.94
CA PRO A 162 2.64 -6.64 -1.39
C PRO A 162 3.17 -5.68 -2.47
N TYR A 163 2.86 -4.37 -2.36
CA TYR A 163 3.12 -3.44 -3.46
C TYR A 163 4.60 -3.09 -3.59
N GLU A 164 5.35 -2.99 -2.49
CA GLU A 164 6.80 -2.75 -2.51
C GLU A 164 7.56 -3.77 -3.38
N GLU A 165 7.06 -5.02 -3.42
CA GLU A 165 7.69 -6.10 -4.19
C GLU A 165 7.19 -6.16 -5.63
N HIS A 166 5.87 -6.13 -5.83
CA HIS A 166 5.29 -6.47 -7.13
C HIS A 166 4.93 -5.25 -7.99
N ALA A 167 4.62 -4.12 -7.39
CA ALA A 167 4.15 -2.95 -8.14
C ALA A 167 5.21 -2.27 -9.01
N PRO A 168 6.50 -2.19 -8.64
CA PRO A 168 7.52 -1.58 -9.51
C PRO A 168 7.56 -2.19 -10.91
N ALA A 169 7.53 -3.53 -11.02
CA ALA A 169 7.52 -4.21 -12.31
C ALA A 169 6.26 -3.92 -13.14
N VAL A 170 5.11 -3.78 -12.48
CA VAL A 170 3.85 -3.42 -13.14
C VAL A 170 3.89 -1.98 -13.64
N ILE A 171 4.43 -1.03 -12.84
CA ILE A 171 4.58 0.38 -13.24
C ILE A 171 5.56 0.51 -14.41
N GLU A 172 6.70 -0.19 -14.38
CA GLU A 172 7.65 -0.26 -15.50
C GLU A 172 6.96 -0.71 -16.80
N ALA A 173 6.16 -1.78 -16.74
CA ALA A 173 5.40 -2.28 -17.87
C ALA A 173 4.35 -1.27 -18.36
N CYS A 174 3.65 -0.59 -17.45
CA CYS A 174 2.66 0.45 -17.78
C CYS A 174 3.30 1.64 -18.49
N ILE A 175 4.44 2.12 -18.01
CA ILE A 175 5.21 3.21 -18.64
C ILE A 175 5.64 2.79 -20.05
N ALA A 176 6.24 1.61 -20.19
CA ALA A 176 6.71 1.11 -21.47
C ALA A 176 5.58 0.97 -22.51
N ALA A 177 4.37 0.62 -22.05
CA ALA A 177 3.18 0.45 -22.89
C ALA A 177 2.29 1.72 -23.00
N ALA A 178 2.72 2.85 -22.43
CA ALA A 178 1.93 4.07 -22.30
C ALA A 178 0.49 3.80 -21.78
N THR A 179 0.40 3.00 -20.71
CA THR A 179 -0.84 2.57 -20.06
C THR A 179 -0.96 3.22 -18.68
N HIS A 180 -2.16 3.65 -18.29
CA HIS A 180 -2.39 4.22 -16.98
C HIS A 180 -2.35 3.17 -15.88
N TYR A 181 -1.96 3.58 -14.67
CA TYR A 181 -1.80 2.71 -13.52
C TYR A 181 -2.52 3.31 -12.30
N ILE A 182 -3.29 2.48 -11.61
CA ILE A 182 -3.80 2.78 -10.26
C ILE A 182 -3.60 1.61 -9.29
N ASP A 183 -3.38 1.90 -8.01
CA ASP A 183 -3.34 0.88 -6.94
C ASP A 183 -3.94 1.34 -5.61
N ALA A 184 -3.99 0.42 -4.64
CA ALA A 184 -4.41 0.70 -3.27
C ALA A 184 -3.29 0.45 -2.25
N SER A 185 -2.05 0.83 -2.61
CA SER A 185 -0.89 0.72 -1.72
C SER A 185 -1.06 1.53 -0.43
N ILE A 186 -0.46 1.03 0.65
CA ILE A 186 -0.48 1.66 1.98
C ILE A 186 0.92 1.79 2.58
N GLU A 187 1.96 1.42 1.83
CA GLU A 187 3.34 1.37 2.25
C GLU A 187 3.99 2.78 2.10
N PRO A 188 4.38 3.45 3.21
CA PRO A 188 4.91 4.82 3.15
C PRO A 188 6.16 4.99 2.31
N CYS A 189 7.06 4.01 2.31
CA CYS A 189 8.29 4.08 1.52
C CYS A 189 8.03 3.86 0.04
N PHE A 190 7.06 2.99 -0.30
CA PHE A 190 6.65 2.76 -1.67
C PHE A 190 6.15 4.05 -2.37
N LEU A 191 5.31 4.86 -1.70
CA LEU A 191 4.83 6.12 -2.28
C LEU A 191 5.99 7.06 -2.68
N LYS A 192 7.00 7.17 -1.82
CA LYS A 192 8.22 7.96 -2.10
C LYS A 192 9.04 7.36 -3.22
N GLN A 193 9.19 6.03 -3.23
CA GLN A 193 9.90 5.30 -4.27
C GLN A 193 9.27 5.56 -5.63
N VAL A 194 7.94 5.43 -5.74
CA VAL A 194 7.22 5.62 -7.01
C VAL A 194 7.45 7.02 -7.55
N ARG A 195 7.29 8.05 -6.71
CA ARG A 195 7.54 9.43 -7.11
C ARG A 195 8.99 9.67 -7.53
N ALA A 196 9.95 9.11 -6.80
CA ALA A 196 11.37 9.31 -7.09
C ALA A 196 11.84 8.59 -8.36
N GLN A 197 11.28 7.41 -8.65
CA GLN A 197 11.75 6.54 -9.73
C GLN A 197 10.95 6.70 -11.02
N PHE A 198 9.63 6.93 -10.94
CA PHE A 198 8.74 6.79 -12.09
C PHE A 198 8.09 8.09 -12.55
N HIS A 199 8.19 9.19 -11.78
CA HIS A 199 7.49 10.44 -12.11
C HIS A 199 7.92 11.02 -13.47
N THR A 200 9.23 11.17 -13.71
CA THR A 200 9.75 11.74 -14.97
C THR A 200 9.37 10.88 -16.18
N ASP A 201 9.49 9.56 -16.05
CA ASP A 201 9.19 8.65 -17.15
C ASP A 201 7.68 8.63 -17.45
N ALA A 202 6.83 8.58 -16.42
CA ALA A 202 5.38 8.65 -16.57
C ALA A 202 4.92 9.99 -17.19
N GLU A 203 5.53 11.11 -16.80
CA GLU A 203 5.27 12.42 -17.40
C GLU A 203 5.65 12.43 -18.89
N SER A 204 6.81 11.87 -19.24
CA SER A 204 7.29 11.81 -20.63
C SER A 204 6.37 11.00 -21.55
N GLU A 205 5.82 9.90 -21.03
CA GLU A 205 4.86 9.03 -21.73
C GLU A 205 3.41 9.51 -21.60
N LYS A 206 3.17 10.61 -20.87
CA LYS A 206 1.86 11.23 -20.64
C LYS A 206 0.83 10.28 -20.01
N ILE A 207 1.26 9.48 -19.05
CA ILE A 207 0.39 8.56 -18.32
C ILE A 207 0.21 8.96 -16.86
N TYR A 208 -0.94 8.60 -16.30
CA TYR A 208 -1.18 8.69 -14.87
C TYR A 208 -0.71 7.43 -14.15
N VAL A 209 0.10 7.62 -13.10
CA VAL A 209 0.47 6.60 -12.12
C VAL A 209 -0.04 7.08 -10.77
N ILE A 210 -1.18 6.55 -10.32
CA ILE A 210 -1.85 6.98 -9.09
C ILE A 210 -1.77 5.86 -8.07
N THR A 211 -1.12 6.14 -6.94
CA THR A 211 -0.97 5.16 -5.86
C THR A 211 -1.90 5.50 -4.71
N SER A 212 -2.10 4.57 -3.79
CA SER A 212 -2.84 4.81 -2.55
C SER A 212 -4.32 5.18 -2.75
N CYS A 213 -4.99 4.65 -3.78
CA CYS A 213 -6.44 4.82 -4.02
C CYS A 213 -7.31 3.92 -3.10
N GLY A 214 -6.80 3.55 -1.93
CA GLY A 214 -7.52 2.76 -0.93
C GLY A 214 -8.29 3.63 0.07
N PHE A 215 -9.13 3.00 0.90
CA PHE A 215 -10.00 3.68 1.85
C PHE A 215 -9.28 4.70 2.76
N PHE A 216 -8.11 4.32 3.32
CA PHE A 216 -7.37 5.16 4.26
C PHE A 216 -6.91 6.47 3.59
N SER A 217 -6.08 6.39 2.55
CA SER A 217 -5.50 7.58 1.92
C SER A 217 -6.49 8.38 1.06
N PHE A 218 -7.27 7.70 0.21
CA PHE A 218 -8.10 8.38 -0.80
C PHE A 218 -9.22 9.22 -0.16
N VAL A 219 -9.92 8.67 0.83
CA VAL A 219 -11.04 9.36 1.49
C VAL A 219 -10.55 10.60 2.22
N VAL A 220 -9.39 10.51 2.86
CA VAL A 220 -8.78 11.63 3.56
C VAL A 220 -8.35 12.72 2.58
N ASP A 221 -7.67 12.37 1.48
CA ASP A 221 -7.15 13.37 0.54
C ASP A 221 -8.28 14.10 -0.21
N VAL A 222 -9.31 13.37 -0.65
CA VAL A 222 -10.55 13.96 -1.20
C VAL A 222 -11.26 14.83 -0.16
N GLY A 223 -11.30 14.39 1.11
CA GLY A 223 -11.88 15.15 2.21
C GLY A 223 -11.19 16.49 2.44
N ILE A 224 -9.86 16.53 2.37
CA ILE A 224 -9.10 17.79 2.49
C ILE A 224 -9.39 18.71 1.31
N ASN A 225 -9.43 18.18 0.09
CA ASN A 225 -9.78 18.98 -1.09
C ASN A 225 -11.21 19.54 -0.99
N PHE A 226 -12.15 18.75 -0.47
CA PHE A 226 -13.51 19.18 -0.21
C PHE A 226 -13.54 20.31 0.83
N ILE A 227 -12.86 20.15 1.96
CA ILE A 227 -12.77 21.17 3.02
C ILE A 227 -12.18 22.46 2.45
N GLU A 228 -11.06 22.38 1.73
CA GLU A 228 -10.41 23.56 1.14
C GLU A 228 -11.35 24.35 0.22
N ARG A 229 -12.17 23.67 -0.60
CA ARG A 229 -13.09 24.34 -1.54
C ARG A 229 -14.30 24.99 -0.88
N HIS A 230 -14.74 24.49 0.29
CA HIS A 230 -15.99 24.91 0.92
C HIS A 230 -15.79 25.71 2.22
N PHE A 231 -14.59 25.69 2.79
CA PHE A 231 -14.30 26.45 4.00
C PHE A 231 -14.27 27.95 3.70
N ILE A 232 -15.00 28.74 4.50
CA ILE A 232 -14.99 30.19 4.38
C ILE A 232 -13.67 30.72 4.96
N GLY A 233 -12.73 31.03 4.07
CA GLY A 233 -11.41 31.51 4.42
C GLY A 233 -10.32 30.50 4.05
N ARG A 234 -9.16 30.58 4.70
CA ARG A 234 -8.04 29.68 4.42
C ARG A 234 -7.98 28.55 5.44
N VAL A 235 -7.93 27.32 4.93
CA VAL A 235 -7.60 26.14 5.73
C VAL A 235 -6.09 26.11 5.94
N HIS A 236 -5.66 26.10 7.20
CA HIS A 236 -4.23 26.00 7.54
C HIS A 236 -3.87 24.61 8.06
N THR A 237 -4.79 24.00 8.79
CA THR A 237 -4.60 22.77 9.54
C THR A 237 -5.87 21.93 9.52
N VAL A 238 -5.73 20.62 9.40
CA VAL A 238 -6.83 19.66 9.50
C VAL A 238 -6.41 18.51 10.43
N GLU A 239 -7.22 18.23 11.44
CA GLU A 239 -7.12 17.02 12.26
C GLU A 239 -8.29 16.08 11.89
N ALA A 240 -7.98 14.84 11.51
CA ALA A 240 -8.99 13.82 11.24
C ALA A 240 -9.02 12.76 12.35
N TYR A 241 -10.22 12.37 12.77
CA TYR A 241 -10.43 11.35 13.79
C TYR A 241 -11.26 10.21 13.21
N SER A 242 -10.68 9.02 13.16
CA SER A 242 -11.36 7.79 12.75
C SER A 242 -11.93 7.10 13.98
N GLN A 243 -13.25 6.95 14.04
CA GLN A 243 -13.94 6.20 15.09
C GLN A 243 -14.74 5.06 14.49
N TYR A 244 -14.61 3.86 15.06
CA TYR A 244 -15.40 2.71 14.65
C TYR A 244 -16.77 2.76 15.31
N CYS A 245 -17.74 3.30 14.59
CA CYS A 245 -19.15 3.24 14.98
C CYS A 245 -19.67 1.85 14.60
N HIS A 246 -20.21 1.07 15.57
CA HIS A 246 -20.78 -0.27 15.36
C HIS A 246 -19.81 -1.46 15.31
N LEU A 247 -19.02 -1.67 16.36
CA LEU A 247 -18.71 -3.03 16.78
C LEU A 247 -19.86 -3.49 17.68
N ASP A 248 -20.89 -4.15 17.13
CA ASP A 248 -21.79 -4.92 17.99
C ASP A 248 -20.90 -5.91 18.75
N SER A 249 -20.78 -5.71 20.07
CA SER A 249 -19.92 -6.46 20.99
C SER A 249 -20.05 -7.99 20.90
N ARG A 250 -21.05 -8.48 20.16
CA ARG A 250 -21.34 -9.90 19.92
C ARG A 250 -20.84 -10.47 18.59
N ARG A 251 -20.32 -9.64 17.67
CA ARG A 251 -19.77 -10.12 16.38
C ARG A 251 -18.36 -9.59 16.18
N PHE A 252 -17.39 -10.52 16.22
CA PHE A 252 -16.04 -10.25 15.75
C PHE A 252 -16.08 -10.02 14.25
N VAL A 253 -15.99 -8.76 13.81
CA VAL A 253 -15.80 -8.40 12.41
C VAL A 253 -14.31 -8.18 12.21
N PRO A 254 -13.62 -8.98 11.37
CA PRO A 254 -12.21 -8.74 11.08
C PRO A 254 -12.07 -7.36 10.40
N LEU A 255 -11.47 -6.40 11.12
CA LEU A 255 -11.32 -5.00 10.68
C LEU A 255 -10.27 -4.83 9.58
N VAL A 256 -9.38 -5.80 9.44
CA VAL A 256 -8.19 -5.73 8.58
C VAL A 256 -8.05 -7.07 7.87
N ASN A 257 -7.92 -7.05 6.54
CA ASN A 257 -7.68 -8.28 5.79
C ASN A 257 -6.23 -8.77 5.98
N CYS A 258 -5.97 -10.04 5.68
CA CYS A 258 -4.65 -10.64 5.88
C CYS A 258 -3.52 -9.92 5.14
N ALA A 259 -3.79 -9.35 3.95
CA ALA A 259 -2.77 -8.62 3.20
C ALA A 259 -2.36 -7.35 3.94
N THR A 260 -3.32 -6.56 4.42
CA THR A 260 -3.06 -5.37 5.23
C THR A 260 -2.33 -5.73 6.53
N TRP A 261 -2.71 -6.83 7.19
CA TRP A 261 -1.99 -7.29 8.38
C TRP A 261 -0.55 -7.70 8.03
N ASN A 262 -0.32 -8.47 6.98
CA ASN A 262 1.05 -8.81 6.56
C ASN A 262 1.88 -7.56 6.25
N THR A 263 1.31 -6.56 5.59
CA THR A 263 1.98 -5.27 5.35
C THR A 263 2.32 -4.56 6.65
N ILE A 264 1.41 -4.53 7.63
CA ILE A 264 1.69 -3.95 8.96
C ILE A 264 2.82 -4.71 9.66
N ILE A 265 2.80 -6.05 9.66
CA ILE A 265 3.86 -6.87 10.27
C ILE A 265 5.21 -6.60 9.60
N ALA A 266 5.25 -6.65 8.26
CA ALA A 266 6.46 -6.39 7.49
C ALA A 266 7.00 -4.99 7.75
N THR A 267 6.11 -4.00 7.81
CA THR A 267 6.47 -2.60 8.12
C THR A 267 7.06 -2.48 9.51
N MET A 268 6.48 -3.14 10.51
CA MET A 268 6.96 -3.10 11.90
C MET A 268 8.27 -3.86 12.09
N ALA A 269 8.39 -5.05 11.48
CA ALA A 269 9.57 -5.90 11.56
C ALA A 269 10.80 -5.22 10.94
N ASN A 270 10.60 -4.52 9.83
CA ASN A 270 11.68 -3.90 9.06
C ASN A 270 11.74 -2.38 9.24
N ALA A 271 11.10 -1.82 10.28
CA ALA A 271 10.90 -0.37 10.42
C ALA A 271 12.20 0.45 10.31
N ARG A 272 13.33 -0.03 10.86
CA ARG A 272 14.62 0.68 10.77
C ARG A 272 15.19 0.70 9.35
N GLU A 273 15.12 -0.42 8.65
CA GLU A 273 15.59 -0.56 7.27
C GLU A 273 14.68 0.25 6.34
N LEU A 274 13.36 0.14 6.52
CA LEU A 274 12.37 0.95 5.82
C LEU A 274 12.59 2.44 6.04
N ILE A 275 12.88 2.90 7.26
CA ILE A 275 13.24 4.31 7.49
C ILE A 275 14.49 4.71 6.69
N SER A 276 15.51 3.86 6.66
CA SER A 276 16.73 4.08 5.86
C SER A 276 16.42 4.14 4.36
N ASP A 277 15.61 3.20 3.86
CA ASP A 277 15.22 3.12 2.45
C ASP A 277 14.30 4.28 2.04
N CYS A 278 13.34 4.61 2.88
CA CYS A 278 12.55 5.83 2.77
C CYS A 278 13.46 7.07 2.64
N ASN A 279 14.53 7.16 3.44
CA ASN A 279 15.47 8.29 3.39
C ASN A 279 16.24 8.37 2.06
N LYS A 280 16.57 7.22 1.43
CA LYS A 280 17.17 7.19 0.08
C LYS A 280 16.31 7.91 -0.95
N TYR A 281 14.99 7.72 -0.87
CA TYR A 281 14.05 8.39 -1.77
C TYR A 281 13.67 9.80 -1.30
N THR A 282 13.96 10.16 -0.05
CA THR A 282 13.62 11.49 0.48
C THR A 282 14.62 12.57 0.04
N ALA A 283 15.90 12.24 -0.14
CA ALA A 283 16.93 13.21 -0.55
C ALA A 283 16.75 13.78 -1.98
N PRO A 284 16.40 12.98 -3.01
CA PRO A 284 16.07 13.50 -4.34
C PRO A 284 14.79 14.35 -4.34
N THR A 285 13.75 13.96 -3.59
CA THR A 285 12.50 14.72 -3.50
C THR A 285 12.68 16.03 -2.72
N ALA A 286 13.55 16.04 -1.71
CA ALA A 286 13.87 17.23 -0.93
C ALA A 286 14.65 18.28 -1.73
N CYS A 287 15.48 17.88 -2.71
CA CYS A 287 16.19 18.82 -3.59
C CYS A 287 15.24 19.56 -4.55
N VAL A 288 14.21 18.85 -5.06
CA VAL A 288 13.13 19.49 -5.82
C VAL A 288 12.36 20.45 -4.91
N LEU A 289 11.96 20.03 -3.71
CA LEU A 289 11.13 20.83 -2.79
C LEU A 289 11.87 22.00 -2.11
N SER A 290 13.17 21.92 -1.84
CA SER A 290 13.95 22.97 -1.14
C SER A 290 14.29 24.15 -2.04
N ALA A 291 14.43 23.94 -3.34
CA ALA A 291 14.57 25.01 -4.33
C ALA A 291 13.28 25.82 -4.50
N ILE A 292 12.12 25.26 -4.10
CA ILE A 292 10.78 25.79 -4.35
C ILE A 292 10.18 26.50 -3.12
N THR A 293 10.63 26.20 -1.91
CA THR A 293 9.97 26.59 -0.63
C THR A 293 10.44 27.93 -0.02
N THR A 294 11.14 28.79 -0.78
CA THR A 294 11.80 29.98 -0.21
C THR A 294 10.89 31.13 0.19
N ASN A 295 9.55 31.05 0.03
CA ASN A 295 8.67 32.19 0.31
C ASN A 295 7.35 31.89 1.06
N VAL A 296 7.29 30.83 1.86
CA VAL A 296 6.08 30.56 2.66
C VAL A 296 6.05 31.44 3.93
N ARG A 297 5.22 32.49 3.92
CA ARG A 297 4.81 33.27 5.11
C ARG A 297 4.42 32.35 6.27
N SER A 298 4.66 32.77 7.52
CA SER A 298 4.40 31.99 8.73
C SER A 298 2.96 31.45 8.79
N VAL A 299 2.81 30.16 8.53
CA VAL A 299 1.55 29.41 8.67
C VAL A 299 1.38 29.02 10.14
N PRO A 300 0.17 29.11 10.73
CA PRO A 300 -0.12 28.51 12.03
C PRO A 300 0.32 27.04 12.03
N LYS A 301 1.19 26.66 12.97
CA LYS A 301 1.66 25.27 13.08
C LYS A 301 0.58 24.40 13.71
N LEU A 302 0.35 23.22 13.14
CA LEU A 302 -0.51 22.22 13.74
C LEU A 302 0.04 21.83 15.11
N CYS A 303 -0.77 22.04 16.15
CA CYS A 303 -0.37 21.77 17.52
C CYS A 303 -0.09 20.29 17.72
N TYR A 304 1.04 19.98 18.37
CA TYR A 304 1.34 18.61 18.76
C TYR A 304 0.40 18.21 19.91
N ARG A 305 -0.50 17.26 19.66
CA ARG A 305 -1.22 16.56 20.73
C ARG A 305 -0.39 15.38 21.25
N SER A 306 -0.48 15.12 22.55
CA SER A 306 0.07 13.92 23.18
C SER A 306 -0.34 12.67 22.38
N PRO A 307 0.54 11.67 22.20
CA PRO A 307 0.22 10.41 21.52
C PRO A 307 -0.96 9.65 22.12
N ILE A 308 -1.30 9.97 23.38
CA ILE A 308 -2.47 9.48 24.10
C ILE A 308 -3.17 10.74 24.59
N GLY A 309 -4.22 11.15 23.89
CA GLY A 309 -4.93 12.39 24.18
C GLY A 309 -6.44 12.22 24.03
N GLN A 310 -7.19 12.92 24.88
CA GLN A 310 -8.60 13.16 24.64
C GLN A 310 -8.73 14.28 23.60
N SER A 311 -9.75 14.17 22.75
CA SER A 311 -10.14 15.23 21.83
C SER A 311 -11.56 15.67 22.19
N ASP A 312 -11.82 16.95 22.02
CA ASP A 312 -13.16 17.53 22.13
C ASP A 312 -14.08 17.09 20.98
N VAL A 313 -13.52 16.50 19.92
CA VAL A 313 -14.24 16.02 18.72
C VAL A 313 -14.76 14.59 18.89
N VAL A 314 -14.10 13.76 19.71
CA VAL A 314 -14.42 12.32 19.83
C VAL A 314 -14.47 11.84 21.26
N THR A 315 -15.39 10.92 21.57
CA THR A 315 -15.45 10.26 22.88
C THR A 315 -14.52 9.07 22.91
N GLY A 316 -13.37 9.20 23.58
CA GLY A 316 -12.40 8.12 23.73
C GLY A 316 -10.95 8.59 23.82
N VAL A 317 -10.04 7.64 23.69
CA VAL A 317 -8.59 7.89 23.56
C VAL A 317 -8.24 7.96 22.07
N ALA A 318 -7.70 9.08 21.63
CA ALA A 318 -7.18 9.27 20.28
C ALA A 318 -5.66 9.03 20.25
N ILE A 319 -5.22 8.17 19.33
CA ILE A 319 -3.81 7.85 19.10
C ILE A 319 -3.45 8.21 17.66
N PRO A 320 -2.31 8.87 17.39
CA PRO A 320 -1.86 9.13 16.04
C PRO A 320 -1.87 7.86 15.19
N GLN A 321 -2.50 7.93 14.03
CA GLN A 321 -2.58 6.80 13.11
C GLN A 321 -1.23 6.67 12.39
N PRO A 322 -0.47 5.57 12.56
CA PRO A 322 0.87 5.42 11.97
C PRO A 322 0.83 5.02 10.48
N LEU A 323 -0.25 5.35 9.77
CA LEU A 323 -0.50 4.89 8.40
C LEU A 323 -0.13 5.94 7.34
N ILE A 324 -0.27 5.55 6.08
CA ILE A 324 0.09 6.30 4.87
C ILE A 324 -0.64 7.63 4.70
N ASP A 325 -1.78 7.85 5.36
CA ASP A 325 -2.70 8.94 5.05
C ASP A 325 -2.01 10.31 5.11
N ALA A 326 -1.23 10.55 6.18
CA ALA A 326 -0.53 11.82 6.34
C ALA A 326 0.56 12.04 5.28
N GLN A 327 1.17 10.96 4.76
CA GLN A 327 2.14 11.05 3.67
C GLN A 327 1.46 11.29 2.33
N ALA A 328 0.31 10.64 2.08
CA ALA A 328 -0.49 10.86 0.88
C ALA A 328 -0.96 12.32 0.80
N VAL A 329 -1.56 12.82 1.89
CA VAL A 329 -1.95 14.24 1.99
C VAL A 329 -0.76 15.15 1.80
N LYS A 330 0.37 14.86 2.46
CA LYS A 330 1.58 15.67 2.29
C LYS A 330 2.01 15.72 0.82
N ALA A 331 1.96 14.59 0.10
CA ALA A 331 2.34 14.56 -1.32
C ALA A 331 1.42 15.44 -2.16
N SER A 332 0.10 15.37 -1.97
CA SER A 332 -0.88 16.20 -2.66
C SER A 332 -0.73 17.68 -2.32
N GLN A 333 -0.51 18.01 -1.05
CA GLN A 333 -0.32 19.39 -0.59
C GLN A 333 1.02 19.98 -1.05
N ASP A 334 2.10 19.17 -1.13
CA ASP A 334 3.37 19.58 -1.73
C ASP A 334 3.18 19.95 -3.23
N PHE A 335 2.35 19.18 -3.97
CA PHE A 335 2.04 19.45 -5.37
C PHE A 335 1.21 20.73 -5.54
N ILE A 336 0.14 20.89 -4.77
CA ILE A 336 -0.71 22.11 -4.80
C ILE A 336 0.15 23.32 -4.43
N SER A 337 0.99 23.18 -3.41
CA SER A 337 1.85 24.28 -2.97
C SER A 337 2.81 24.73 -4.06
N HIS A 338 3.39 23.78 -4.80
CA HIS A 338 4.27 24.08 -5.91
C HIS A 338 3.55 24.76 -7.09
N ASN A 339 2.35 24.29 -7.44
CA ASN A 339 1.68 24.70 -8.67
C ASN A 339 0.73 25.89 -8.51
N GLU A 340 0.23 26.12 -7.30
CA GLU A 340 -0.79 27.14 -7.03
C GLU A 340 -0.30 28.28 -6.13
N ASP A 341 0.99 28.31 -5.76
CA ASP A 341 1.60 29.29 -4.84
C ASP A 341 0.80 29.44 -3.52
N LYS A 342 0.32 28.31 -3.01
CA LYS A 342 -0.39 28.20 -1.74
C LYS A 342 0.51 27.48 -0.73
N PRO A 343 0.52 27.85 0.56
CA PRO A 343 1.13 27.04 1.60
C PRO A 343 0.33 25.74 1.75
N PRO A 344 1.02 24.63 2.05
CA PRO A 344 0.37 23.35 2.23
C PRO A 344 -0.50 23.34 3.50
N ILE A 345 -1.65 22.67 3.42
CA ILE A 345 -2.47 22.35 4.60
C ILE A 345 -1.71 21.33 5.45
N GLN A 346 -1.52 21.63 6.73
CA GLN A 346 -0.92 20.69 7.67
C GLN A 346 -1.98 19.69 8.14
N PHE A 347 -1.67 18.41 8.05
CA PHE A 347 -2.62 17.35 8.36
C PHE A 347 -2.09 16.33 9.35
N ARG A 348 -2.96 15.86 10.24
CA ARG A 348 -2.75 14.67 11.08
C ARG A 348 -4.05 13.89 11.21
N ASN A 349 -3.92 12.57 11.32
CA ASN A 349 -5.02 11.66 11.59
C ASN A 349 -4.79 10.84 12.86
N TYR A 350 -5.89 10.46 13.47
CA TYR A 350 -5.94 9.74 14.73
C TYR A 350 -6.94 8.58 14.64
N ILE A 351 -6.58 7.43 15.20
CA ILE A 351 -7.52 6.35 15.50
C ILE A 351 -8.07 6.57 16.91
N THR A 352 -9.39 6.48 17.05
CA THR A 352 -10.08 6.67 18.32
C THR A 352 -10.55 5.34 18.89
N PHE A 353 -10.21 5.10 20.15
CA PHE A 353 -10.68 3.98 20.95
C PHE A 353 -11.72 4.49 21.95
N PRO A 354 -13.01 4.11 21.83
CA PRO A 354 -14.04 4.59 22.74
C PRO A 354 -13.76 4.14 24.17
N PHE A 355 -14.21 4.93 25.15
CA PHE A 355 -14.26 4.45 26.54
C PHE A 355 -15.28 3.31 26.62
N VAL A 356 -14.84 2.18 27.19
CA VAL A 356 -15.68 0.98 27.39
C VAL A 356 -16.68 1.22 28.51
#